data_AF-A0A438H5D6-F1
#
_entry.id   AF-A0A438H5D6-F1
#
_cell.length_a   1.000
_cell.length_b   1.000
_cell.length_c   1.000
_cell.angle_alpha   90.00
_cell.angle_beta   90.00
_cell.angle_gamma   90.00
#
_symmetry.space_group_name_H-M   'P 1'
#
loop_
_entity.id
_entity.type
_entity.pdbx_description
1 polymer ?
#
loop_
_entity_poly.entity_id
_entity_poly.type
_entity_poly.pdbx_seq_one_letter_code
_entity_poly.pdbx_strand_id
1 'polypeptide(L)'
;MNALSLNNFSPLDPQSFSEESKMCPIFSRALESILKEVSDSIIPDLTHWQSPNFFGYFQANASTAGFLGEMLCTGLNVVGFNWIASPTAIELESIVMDWVGKMLMLPPSFLFSGGGGGVLNGVELSHSISMNPHKWLLTNMDCCCLWIKEPHLFVDSLSTAPEYLRNNASKSKMVIDYKDWQIALSRRFRAIKVWVVIRRHGLHNLMFHICNDVKLAKRFVAHAAKDPIFEVVVPRRFALVCFRLRPKQEGEGT
;
A
#
# COMPACT_ATOMS: atom_id res chain seq x y z
N MET A 1 -21.94 -15.65 -20.61
CA MET A 1 -21.18 -15.12 -19.46
C MET A 1 -22.19 -14.61 -18.46
N ASN A 2 -22.51 -15.44 -17.45
CA ASN A 2 -23.53 -15.11 -16.47
C ASN A 2 -23.01 -13.96 -15.59
N ALA A 3 -23.71 -12.82 -15.64
CA ALA A 3 -23.62 -11.83 -14.60
C ALA A 3 -23.93 -12.53 -13.28
N LEU A 4 -23.02 -12.43 -12.30
CA LEU A 4 -23.30 -12.85 -10.94
C LEU A 4 -24.51 -12.05 -10.46
N SER A 5 -25.65 -12.74 -10.43
CA SER A 5 -26.90 -12.25 -9.88
C SER A 5 -26.65 -11.80 -8.44
N LEU A 6 -27.00 -10.55 -8.13
CA LEU A 6 -26.98 -9.98 -6.78
C LEU A 6 -27.88 -10.74 -5.79
N ASN A 7 -28.63 -11.75 -6.24
CA ASN A 7 -29.56 -12.54 -5.43
C ASN A 7 -28.97 -13.85 -4.87
N ASN A 8 -27.70 -14.17 -5.13
CA ASN A 8 -27.04 -15.40 -4.63
C ASN A 8 -26.02 -15.13 -3.50
N PHE A 9 -26.18 -14.07 -2.73
CA PHE A 9 -25.44 -13.94 -1.48
C PHE A 9 -26.23 -14.67 -0.39
N SER A 10 -25.85 -15.91 -0.11
CA SER A 10 -26.14 -16.52 1.19
C SER A 10 -25.69 -15.54 2.28
N PRO A 11 -26.44 -15.40 3.40
CA PRO A 11 -25.99 -14.58 4.51
C PRO A 11 -24.56 -15.00 4.88
N LEU A 12 -23.65 -14.03 5.00
CA LEU A 12 -22.29 -14.33 5.47
C LEU A 12 -22.43 -14.92 6.88
N ASP A 13 -22.09 -16.20 7.03
CA ASP A 13 -22.03 -16.84 8.33
C ASP A 13 -20.77 -16.32 9.06
N PRO A 14 -20.90 -15.66 10.22
CA PRO A 14 -19.74 -15.24 11.00
C PRO A 14 -18.87 -16.42 11.49
N GLN A 15 -19.28 -17.68 11.29
CA GLN A 15 -18.56 -18.89 11.66
C GLN A 15 -18.30 -19.83 10.47
N SER A 16 -17.71 -19.32 9.38
CA SER A 16 -17.50 -20.11 8.17
C SER A 16 -16.44 -21.24 8.28
N PHE A 17 -15.59 -21.21 9.33
CA PHE A 17 -14.64 -22.28 9.60
C PHE A 17 -15.26 -23.45 10.36
N SER A 18 -14.92 -24.67 9.96
CA SER A 18 -15.26 -25.89 10.70
C SER A 18 -14.62 -25.90 12.10
N GLU A 19 -15.21 -26.63 13.05
CA GLU A 19 -14.61 -26.81 14.39
C GLU A 19 -13.21 -27.45 14.34
N GLU A 20 -12.99 -28.37 13.39
CA GLU A 20 -11.68 -28.99 13.19
C GLU A 20 -10.62 -27.96 12.75
N SER A 21 -10.95 -27.10 11.79
CA SER A 21 -10.07 -26.01 11.33
C SER A 21 -9.77 -24.97 12.41
N LYS A 22 -10.59 -24.88 13.47
CA LYS A 22 -10.36 -23.99 14.62
C LYS A 22 -9.36 -24.56 15.62
N MET A 23 -9.07 -25.86 15.59
CA MET A 23 -8.16 -26.50 16.53
C MET A 23 -6.70 -26.42 16.05
N CYS A 24 -5.79 -26.05 16.96
CA CYS A 24 -4.36 -26.11 16.68
C CYS A 24 -3.90 -27.59 16.58
N PRO A 25 -3.24 -28.01 15.48
CA PRO A 25 -2.84 -29.40 15.32
C PRO A 25 -1.70 -29.77 16.28
N ILE A 26 -1.79 -30.95 16.90
CA ILE A 26 -0.72 -31.50 17.77
C ILE A 26 0.45 -32.03 16.93
N PHE A 27 0.17 -32.54 15.73
CA PHE A 27 1.16 -33.13 14.83
C PHE A 27 1.27 -32.34 13.53
N SER A 28 2.44 -32.42 12.88
CA SER A 28 2.66 -31.80 11.57
C SER A 28 1.72 -32.37 10.52
N ARG A 29 1.29 -31.51 9.58
CA ARG A 29 0.50 -31.90 8.41
C ARG A 29 1.33 -31.72 7.14
N ALA A 30 1.02 -32.51 6.11
CA ALA A 30 1.66 -32.38 4.80
C ALA A 30 1.25 -31.06 4.14
N LEU A 31 2.16 -30.43 3.39
CA LEU A 31 1.91 -29.12 2.76
C LEU A 31 0.72 -29.17 1.79
N GLU A 32 0.57 -30.28 1.06
CA GLU A 32 -0.52 -30.51 0.12
C GLU A 32 -1.88 -30.48 0.82
N SER A 33 -1.95 -31.02 2.05
CA SER A 33 -3.18 -31.00 2.85
C SER A 33 -3.53 -29.58 3.31
N ILE A 34 -2.52 -28.77 3.65
CA ILE A 34 -2.68 -27.37 4.04
C ILE A 34 -3.16 -26.55 2.83
N LEU A 35 -2.53 -26.74 1.67
CA LEU A 35 -2.92 -26.03 0.44
C LEU A 35 -4.32 -26.42 -0.04
N LYS A 36 -4.73 -27.69 0.15
CA LYS A 36 -6.10 -28.12 -0.11
C LYS A 36 -7.10 -27.41 0.82
N GLU A 37 -6.80 -27.29 2.10
CA GLU A 37 -7.65 -26.56 3.04
C GLU A 37 -7.74 -25.06 2.72
N VAL A 38 -6.62 -24.44 2.31
CA VAL A 38 -6.64 -23.06 1.80
C VAL A 38 -7.61 -22.94 0.61
N SER A 39 -7.56 -23.88 -0.33
CA SER A 39 -8.43 -23.88 -1.51
C SER A 39 -9.90 -24.10 -1.18
N ASP A 40 -10.21 -25.03 -0.27
CA ASP A 40 -11.58 -25.47 -0.01
C ASP A 40 -12.30 -24.58 1.01
N SER A 41 -11.58 -24.02 1.98
CA SER A 41 -12.17 -23.34 3.13
C SER A 41 -11.81 -21.85 3.23
N ILE A 42 -10.63 -21.44 2.77
CA ILE A 42 -10.20 -20.04 2.91
C ILE A 42 -10.61 -19.24 1.66
N ILE A 43 -10.18 -19.67 0.47
CA ILE A 43 -10.39 -18.91 -0.77
C ILE A 43 -11.86 -18.57 -1.04
N PRO A 44 -12.84 -19.49 -0.87
CA PRO A 44 -14.24 -19.20 -1.18
C PRO A 44 -14.85 -18.08 -0.34
N ASP A 45 -14.39 -17.91 0.89
CA ASP A 45 -14.94 -16.95 1.85
C ASP A 45 -14.16 -15.63 1.89
N LEU A 46 -13.06 -15.52 1.13
CA LEU A 46 -12.32 -14.27 1.02
C LEU A 46 -13.14 -13.23 0.24
N THR A 47 -13.21 -12.02 0.79
CA THR A 47 -13.49 -10.86 -0.04
C THR A 47 -12.34 -10.69 -1.04
N HIS A 48 -12.60 -10.94 -2.32
CA HIS A 48 -11.56 -10.92 -3.35
C HIS A 48 -11.17 -9.49 -3.77
N TRP A 49 -10.32 -8.84 -2.99
CA TRP A 49 -9.78 -7.49 -3.25
C TRP A 49 -9.07 -7.34 -4.61
N GLN A 50 -8.58 -8.44 -5.18
CA GLN A 50 -7.91 -8.46 -6.50
C GLN A 50 -8.86 -8.77 -7.67
N SER A 51 -10.16 -8.94 -7.41
CA SER A 51 -11.14 -9.13 -8.47
C SER A 51 -11.25 -7.86 -9.33
N PRO A 52 -11.34 -7.97 -10.67
CA PRO A 52 -11.55 -6.81 -11.54
C PRO A 52 -12.91 -6.13 -11.30
N ASN A 53 -13.82 -6.80 -10.60
CA ASN A 53 -15.15 -6.27 -10.22
C ASN A 53 -15.18 -5.75 -8.77
N PHE A 54 -14.03 -5.65 -8.10
CA PHE A 54 -13.95 -5.08 -6.76
C PHE A 54 -13.81 -3.56 -6.82
N PHE A 55 -14.88 -2.87 -6.42
CA PHE A 55 -14.96 -1.41 -6.34
C PHE A 55 -15.17 -0.90 -4.90
N GLY A 56 -14.92 -1.76 -3.90
CA GLY A 56 -14.96 -1.37 -2.48
C GLY A 56 -13.72 -0.58 -2.07
N TYR A 57 -13.89 0.38 -1.15
CA TYR A 57 -12.80 1.16 -0.56
C TYR A 57 -11.83 1.79 -1.60
N PHE A 58 -10.52 1.62 -1.40
CA PHE A 58 -9.48 1.88 -2.39
C PHE A 58 -8.84 0.57 -2.79
N GLN A 59 -8.49 0.44 -4.07
CA GLN A 59 -7.81 -0.76 -4.53
C GLN A 59 -6.47 -0.95 -3.83
N ALA A 60 -6.14 -2.20 -3.57
CA ALA A 60 -4.87 -2.64 -3.03
C ALA A 60 -4.03 -3.21 -4.17
N ASN A 61 -3.58 -2.34 -5.08
CA ASN A 61 -3.02 -2.80 -6.34
C ASN A 61 -1.74 -3.61 -6.11
N ALA A 62 -1.75 -4.88 -6.51
CA ALA A 62 -0.59 -5.74 -6.53
C ALA A 62 -0.03 -5.86 -7.95
N SER A 63 1.24 -6.26 -8.06
CA SER A 63 1.86 -6.62 -9.33
C SER A 63 2.73 -7.85 -9.14
N THR A 64 3.10 -8.51 -10.24
CA THR A 64 4.09 -9.59 -10.19
C THR A 64 5.43 -9.09 -9.65
N ALA A 65 5.80 -7.85 -9.95
CA ALA A 65 6.99 -7.20 -9.40
C ALA A 65 6.89 -7.00 -7.88
N GLY A 66 5.75 -6.48 -7.41
CA GLY A 66 5.48 -6.30 -5.98
C GLY A 66 5.47 -7.63 -5.23
N PHE A 67 4.90 -8.68 -5.83
CA PHE A 67 4.90 -10.03 -5.28
C PHE A 67 6.31 -10.62 -5.18
N LEU A 68 7.11 -10.53 -6.25
CA LEU A 68 8.52 -10.96 -6.21
C LEU A 68 9.33 -10.18 -5.16
N GLY A 69 9.08 -8.88 -5.04
CA GLY A 69 9.67 -8.05 -3.99
C GLY A 69 9.29 -8.54 -2.58
N GLU A 70 8.04 -8.91 -2.36
CA GLU A 70 7.57 -9.48 -1.08
C GLU A 70 8.19 -10.87 -0.82
N MET A 71 8.32 -11.71 -1.85
CA MET A 71 9.01 -13.00 -1.75
C MET A 71 10.47 -12.81 -1.34
N LEU A 72 11.18 -11.87 -1.96
CA LEU A 72 12.57 -11.57 -1.61
C LEU A 72 12.68 -10.99 -0.19
N CYS A 73 11.80 -10.05 0.17
CA CYS A 73 11.75 -9.48 1.51
C CYS A 73 11.59 -10.56 2.59
N THR A 74 10.67 -11.51 2.35
CA THR A 74 10.38 -12.61 3.29
C THR A 74 11.47 -13.68 3.26
N GLY A 75 11.97 -14.04 2.08
CA GLY A 75 12.99 -15.07 1.91
C GLY A 75 14.35 -14.69 2.48
N LEU A 76 14.74 -13.41 2.39
CA LEU A 76 15.97 -12.91 3.02
C LEU A 76 15.83 -12.80 4.55
N ASN A 77 14.61 -12.56 5.05
CA ASN A 77 14.25 -12.50 6.46
C ASN A 77 15.21 -11.70 7.36
N VAL A 78 15.78 -10.61 6.83
CA VAL A 78 16.69 -9.72 7.57
C VAL A 78 15.90 -8.79 8.49
N VAL A 79 16.47 -8.47 9.65
CA VAL A 79 15.92 -7.48 10.59
C VAL A 79 16.81 -6.24 10.60
N GLY A 80 16.35 -5.17 9.94
CA GLY A 80 17.12 -3.93 9.76
C GLY A 80 16.75 -2.83 10.75
N PHE A 81 17.01 -3.04 12.05
CA PHE A 81 16.72 -2.03 13.08
C PHE A 81 17.79 -0.92 13.16
N ASN A 82 19.06 -1.26 12.92
CA ASN A 82 20.16 -0.32 12.82
C ASN A 82 20.99 -0.64 11.56
N TRP A 83 21.89 0.28 11.19
CA TRP A 83 22.71 0.10 9.98
C TRP A 83 23.54 -1.18 10.03
N ILE A 84 24.18 -1.50 11.16
CA ILE A 84 25.06 -2.68 11.24
C ILE A 84 24.30 -4.01 11.10
N ALA A 85 23.02 -4.07 11.48
CA ALA A 85 22.22 -5.29 11.36
C ALA A 85 21.95 -5.67 9.90
N SER A 86 21.81 -4.69 9.01
CA SER A 86 21.72 -4.93 7.57
C SER A 86 21.99 -3.63 6.78
N PRO A 87 23.26 -3.31 6.47
CA PRO A 87 23.62 -2.06 5.79
C PRO A 87 22.85 -1.84 4.49
N THR A 88 22.79 -2.88 3.65
CA THR A 88 22.07 -2.86 2.37
C THR A 88 20.58 -2.57 2.55
N ALA A 89 19.95 -3.08 3.62
CA ALA A 89 18.53 -2.83 3.83
C ALA A 89 18.24 -1.36 4.16
N ILE A 90 19.10 -0.75 4.97
CA ILE A 90 18.99 0.65 5.38
C ILE A 90 19.32 1.58 4.21
N GLU A 91 20.42 1.34 3.51
CA GLU A 91 20.86 2.19 2.40
C GLU A 91 19.89 2.14 1.22
N LEU A 92 19.39 0.94 0.87
CA LEU A 92 18.42 0.81 -0.20
C LEU A 92 17.10 1.52 0.13
N GLU A 93 16.70 1.54 1.40
CA GLU A 93 15.52 2.28 1.84
C GLU A 93 15.68 3.78 1.62
N SER A 94 16.82 4.37 2.00
CA SER A 94 17.11 5.78 1.72
C SER A 94 17.08 6.11 0.23
N ILE A 95 17.72 5.27 -0.60
CA ILE A 95 17.76 5.45 -2.07
C ILE A 95 16.36 5.42 -2.68
N VAL A 96 15.55 4.43 -2.28
CA VAL A 96 14.20 4.25 -2.81
C VAL A 96 13.27 5.38 -2.36
N MET A 97 13.38 5.81 -1.10
CA MET A 97 12.62 6.96 -0.58
C MET A 97 12.94 8.24 -1.36
N ASP A 98 14.19 8.43 -1.77
CA ASP A 98 14.60 9.52 -2.63
C ASP A 98 14.06 9.40 -4.06
N TRP A 99 14.09 8.21 -4.65
CA TRP A 99 13.48 7.99 -5.97
C TRP A 99 12.01 8.35 -5.96
N VAL A 100 11.28 7.82 -4.99
CA VAL A 100 9.84 8.06 -4.86
C VAL A 100 9.55 9.53 -4.56
N GLY A 101 10.32 10.17 -3.68
CA GLY A 101 10.20 11.60 -3.41
C GLY A 101 10.46 12.45 -4.66
N LYS A 102 11.45 12.09 -5.49
CA LYS A 102 11.72 12.76 -6.77
C LYS A 102 10.60 12.52 -7.79
N MET A 103 10.03 11.32 -7.85
CA MET A 103 8.87 11.02 -8.71
C MET A 103 7.64 11.84 -8.34
N LEU A 104 7.43 12.10 -7.04
CA LEU A 104 6.39 13.01 -6.54
C LEU A 104 6.75 14.49 -6.69
N MET A 105 7.99 14.78 -7.11
CA MET A 105 8.54 16.14 -7.12
C MET A 105 8.42 16.80 -5.74
N LEU A 106 8.85 16.12 -4.68
CA LEU A 106 8.92 16.72 -3.35
C LEU A 106 10.07 17.75 -3.27
N PRO A 107 9.90 18.84 -2.49
CA PRO A 107 10.97 19.80 -2.24
C PRO A 107 12.24 19.14 -1.68
N PRO A 108 13.43 19.73 -1.90
CA PRO A 108 14.69 19.12 -1.47
C PRO A 108 14.76 18.91 0.04
N SER A 109 14.05 19.72 0.82
CA SER A 109 13.95 19.59 2.28
C SER A 109 13.33 18.28 2.77
N PHE A 110 12.68 17.51 1.88
CA PHE A 110 12.14 16.19 2.18
C PHE A 110 13.04 15.05 1.69
N LEU A 111 14.09 15.32 0.91
CA LEU A 111 14.92 14.30 0.25
C LEU A 111 16.27 14.17 0.96
N PHE A 112 16.80 12.95 1.02
CA PHE A 112 18.14 12.67 1.56
C PHE A 112 19.25 13.22 0.66
N SER A 113 19.07 13.18 -0.67
CA SER A 113 20.08 13.57 -1.66
C SER A 113 20.01 15.01 -2.17
N GLY A 114 19.10 15.86 -1.68
CA GLY A 114 19.00 17.29 -2.05
C GLY A 114 19.08 17.60 -3.56
N GLY A 115 17.97 17.76 -4.27
CA GLY A 115 18.03 18.13 -5.70
C GLY A 115 16.76 17.96 -6.55
N GLY A 116 15.60 18.41 -6.07
CA GLY A 116 14.36 18.39 -6.86
C GLY A 116 13.40 19.54 -6.52
N GLY A 117 12.83 20.20 -7.53
CA GLY A 117 11.80 21.24 -7.41
C GLY A 117 10.41 20.69 -7.72
N GLY A 118 9.37 21.17 -7.00
CA GLY A 118 8.08 20.48 -6.86
C GLY A 118 6.87 21.04 -7.62
N VAL A 119 5.81 20.20 -7.74
CA VAL A 119 4.51 20.51 -8.39
C VAL A 119 3.29 20.12 -7.51
N LEU A 120 3.47 19.45 -6.36
CA LEU A 120 2.40 19.35 -5.35
C LEU A 120 2.29 20.68 -4.59
N ASN A 121 1.66 21.68 -5.20
CA ASN A 121 1.57 23.03 -4.66
C ASN A 121 1.13 23.04 -3.18
N GLY A 122 1.93 23.68 -2.32
CA GLY A 122 1.68 23.80 -0.89
C GLY A 122 2.37 22.74 -0.02
N VAL A 123 2.93 21.66 -0.59
CA VAL A 123 3.66 20.65 0.19
C VAL A 123 4.94 21.22 0.80
N GLU A 124 5.53 22.25 0.19
CA GLU A 124 6.67 22.98 0.73
C GLU A 124 6.37 23.68 2.06
N LEU A 125 5.10 23.86 2.40
CA LEU A 125 4.66 24.41 3.68
C LEU A 125 4.38 23.34 4.74
N SER A 126 4.34 22.05 4.37
CA SER A 126 4.12 20.97 5.34
C SER A 126 5.42 20.59 6.07
N HIS A 127 5.27 19.99 7.25
CA HIS A 127 6.37 19.42 8.04
C HIS A 127 6.61 17.93 7.72
N SER A 128 5.56 17.24 7.26
CA SER A 128 5.62 15.84 6.87
C SER A 128 4.64 15.56 5.73
N ILE A 129 4.89 14.46 5.02
CA ILE A 129 3.99 13.90 4.01
C ILE A 129 4.09 12.38 4.04
N SER A 130 2.96 11.70 3.91
CA SER A 130 2.92 10.24 3.78
C SER A 130 2.12 9.80 2.58
N MET A 131 2.50 8.68 1.97
CA MET A 131 1.65 7.98 1.02
C MET A 131 1.85 6.47 1.08
N ASN A 132 0.87 5.74 0.53
CA ASN A 132 0.87 4.29 0.53
C ASN A 132 1.09 3.74 -0.89
N PRO A 133 2.32 3.33 -1.25
CA PRO A 133 2.55 2.58 -2.49
C PRO A 133 1.65 1.35 -2.63
N HIS A 134 1.22 0.74 -1.52
CA HIS A 134 0.33 -0.42 -1.53
C HIS A 134 -1.13 -0.14 -1.89
N LYS A 135 -1.49 1.13 -2.09
CA LYS A 135 -2.81 1.49 -2.64
C LYS A 135 -2.74 1.56 -4.16
N TRP A 136 -1.97 2.51 -4.69
CA TRP A 136 -2.04 2.85 -6.12
C TRP A 136 -0.71 2.77 -6.87
N LEU A 137 0.36 2.24 -6.26
CA LEU A 137 1.69 2.14 -6.87
C LEU A 137 2.18 0.68 -6.98
N LEU A 138 1.24 -0.24 -7.23
CA LEU A 138 1.52 -1.63 -7.61
C LEU A 138 2.40 -2.43 -6.63
N THR A 139 2.49 -1.99 -5.37
CA THR A 139 3.34 -2.62 -4.34
C THR A 139 2.46 -3.46 -3.41
N ASN A 140 2.85 -4.70 -3.10
CA ASN A 140 2.07 -5.53 -2.19
C ASN A 140 2.02 -4.94 -0.76
N MET A 141 0.91 -5.15 -0.05
CA MET A 141 0.79 -4.74 1.34
C MET A 141 1.83 -5.48 2.21
N ASP A 142 2.40 -4.86 3.25
CA ASP A 142 2.31 -3.45 3.67
C ASP A 142 3.38 -2.58 3.01
N CYS A 143 3.08 -1.30 2.73
CA CYS A 143 4.09 -0.33 2.31
C CYS A 143 3.60 1.11 2.47
N CYS A 144 4.11 1.84 3.46
CA CYS A 144 3.83 3.25 3.68
C CYS A 144 5.16 4.01 3.65
N CYS A 145 5.20 5.10 2.90
CA CYS A 145 6.33 6.01 2.84
C CYS A 145 5.98 7.27 3.62
N LEU A 146 6.91 7.74 4.46
CA LEU A 146 6.80 8.96 5.25
C LEU A 146 8.06 9.79 5.01
N TRP A 147 7.88 11.05 4.62
CA TRP A 147 8.94 12.05 4.55
C TRP A 147 8.70 13.11 5.60
N ILE A 148 9.76 13.55 6.25
CA ILE A 148 9.74 14.53 7.33
C ILE A 148 10.81 15.57 7.02
N LYS A 149 10.43 16.85 7.12
CA LYS A 149 11.31 17.98 6.81
C LYS A 149 12.42 18.17 7.85
N GLU A 150 12.09 17.91 9.10
CA GLU A 150 12.99 18.04 10.25
C GLU A 150 13.12 16.68 10.97
N PRO A 151 13.94 15.75 10.44
CA PRO A 151 14.09 14.40 10.99
C PRO A 151 14.46 14.34 12.46
N HIS A 152 15.25 15.30 12.95
CA HIS A 152 15.73 15.32 14.33
C HIS A 152 14.57 15.35 15.35
N LEU A 153 13.49 16.09 15.09
CA LEU A 153 12.31 16.12 15.96
C LEU A 153 11.65 14.74 16.10
N PHE A 154 11.66 13.98 15.01
CA PHE A 154 11.09 12.64 14.97
C PHE A 154 12.00 11.61 15.63
N VAL A 155 13.31 11.68 15.34
CA VAL A 155 14.31 10.80 15.95
C VAL A 155 14.40 11.05 17.45
N ASP A 156 14.47 12.30 17.91
CA ASP A 156 14.59 12.63 19.33
C ASP A 156 13.37 12.17 20.14
N SER A 157 12.18 12.18 19.53
CA SER A 157 10.94 11.74 20.20
C SER A 157 10.79 10.21 20.27
N LEU A 158 11.43 9.47 19.35
CA LEU A 158 11.30 8.00 19.26
C LEU A 158 12.58 7.25 19.65
N SER A 159 13.70 7.95 19.81
CA SER A 159 14.99 7.30 19.98
C SER A 159 15.09 6.54 21.29
N THR A 160 15.66 5.34 21.21
CA THR A 160 16.04 4.53 22.36
C THR A 160 17.50 4.09 22.23
N ALA A 161 18.24 4.13 23.33
CA ALA A 161 19.68 3.79 23.33
C ALA A 161 20.01 2.63 24.29
N PRO A 162 19.39 1.45 24.15
CA PRO A 162 19.69 0.32 25.00
C PRO A 162 21.11 -0.21 24.74
N GLU A 163 21.78 -0.69 25.79
CA GLU A 163 23.21 -1.07 25.74
C GLU A 163 23.49 -2.12 24.65
N TYR A 164 22.61 -3.11 24.49
CA TYR A 164 22.80 -4.24 23.56
C TYR A 164 22.74 -3.85 22.07
N LEU A 165 22.30 -2.62 21.74
CA LEU A 165 22.26 -2.12 20.36
C LEU A 165 23.41 -1.17 20.03
N ARG A 166 24.25 -0.81 21.02
CA ARG A 166 25.36 0.12 20.82
C ARG A 166 26.41 -0.47 19.90
N ASN A 167 26.79 0.31 18.90
CA ASN A 167 27.85 -0.04 17.96
C ASN A 167 28.55 1.23 17.48
N ASN A 168 29.74 1.09 16.90
CA ASN A 168 30.56 2.22 16.48
C ASN A 168 29.97 2.99 15.28
N ALA A 169 29.22 2.31 14.39
CA ALA A 169 28.57 2.96 13.26
C ALA A 169 27.49 3.94 13.75
N SER A 170 26.60 3.52 14.65
CA SER A 170 25.60 4.40 15.26
C SER A 170 26.24 5.57 16.02
N LYS A 171 27.33 5.31 16.78
CA LYS A 171 28.07 6.37 17.51
C LYS A 171 28.67 7.41 16.58
N SER A 172 29.03 7.04 15.35
CA SER A 172 29.57 7.98 14.36
C SER A 172 28.56 9.03 13.91
N LYS A 173 27.25 8.76 14.07
CA LYS A 173 26.14 9.57 13.55
C LYS A 173 26.17 9.76 12.01
N MET A 174 26.96 8.96 11.30
CA MET A 174 27.05 8.97 9.82
C MET A 174 26.08 7.98 9.16
N VAL A 175 25.37 7.19 9.96
CA VAL A 175 24.44 6.15 9.48
C VAL A 175 23.05 6.39 10.05
N ILE A 176 22.03 5.91 9.36
CA ILE A 176 20.64 5.98 9.80
C ILE A 176 20.28 4.70 10.55
N ASP A 177 19.81 4.86 11.77
CA ASP A 177 19.19 3.77 12.54
C ASP A 177 17.68 3.93 12.49
N TYR A 178 17.03 3.27 11.53
CA TYR A 178 15.59 3.42 11.32
C TYR A 178 14.73 2.88 12.48
N LYS A 179 15.29 2.18 13.48
CA LYS A 179 14.57 1.93 14.75
C LYS A 179 14.08 3.23 15.40
N ASP A 180 14.80 4.33 15.23
CA ASP A 180 14.44 5.64 15.78
C ASP A 180 13.49 6.43 14.85
N TRP A 181 13.01 5.78 13.78
CA TRP A 181 12.09 6.34 12.78
C TRP A 181 10.76 5.58 12.72
N GLN A 182 10.47 4.77 13.74
CA GLN A 182 9.20 4.07 13.86
C GLN A 182 8.98 3.63 15.30
N ILE A 183 7.79 3.07 15.56
CA ILE A 183 7.39 2.65 16.91
C ILE A 183 8.11 1.36 17.34
N ALA A 184 8.21 0.38 16.43
CA ALA A 184 8.80 -0.92 16.75
C ALA A 184 10.32 -0.94 16.55
N LEU A 185 11.02 -1.81 17.28
CA LEU A 185 12.45 -2.03 17.03
C LEU A 185 12.67 -2.77 15.70
N SER A 186 12.03 -3.94 15.54
CA SER A 186 12.23 -4.82 14.39
C SER A 186 11.60 -4.27 13.10
N ARG A 187 12.29 -4.49 11.98
CA ARG A 187 11.91 -3.96 10.66
C ARG A 187 12.17 -4.99 9.57
N ARG A 188 11.18 -5.13 8.66
CA ARG A 188 11.32 -5.91 7.42
C ARG A 188 12.06 -5.08 6.38
N PHE A 189 12.69 -5.73 5.41
CA PHE A 189 13.35 -5.09 4.27
C PHE A 189 12.35 -4.55 3.23
N ARG A 190 11.44 -3.64 3.63
CA ARG A 190 10.31 -3.18 2.79
C ARG A 190 10.74 -2.49 1.50
N ALA A 191 11.90 -1.82 1.51
CA ALA A 191 12.42 -1.08 0.36
C ALA A 191 12.65 -1.96 -0.87
N ILE A 192 12.98 -3.24 -0.69
CA ILE A 192 13.21 -4.16 -1.82
C ILE A 192 11.96 -4.32 -2.68
N LYS A 193 10.75 -4.24 -2.10
CA LYS A 193 9.50 -4.34 -2.84
C LYS A 193 9.35 -3.20 -3.84
N VAL A 194 9.49 -1.97 -3.34
CA VAL A 194 9.34 -0.74 -4.12
C VAL A 194 10.49 -0.65 -5.14
N TRP A 195 11.71 -1.05 -4.75
CA TRP A 195 12.85 -1.13 -5.66
C TRP A 195 12.57 -2.04 -6.85
N VAL A 196 12.08 -3.27 -6.62
CA VAL A 196 11.72 -4.21 -7.70
C VAL A 196 10.61 -3.64 -8.58
N VAL A 197 9.56 -3.05 -8.00
CA VAL A 197 8.45 -2.41 -8.74
C VAL A 197 8.97 -1.30 -9.66
N ILE A 198 9.75 -0.35 -9.12
CA ILE A 198 10.29 0.77 -9.90
C ILE A 198 11.25 0.28 -10.97
N ARG A 199 12.15 -0.67 -10.65
CA ARG A 199 13.10 -1.25 -11.62
C ARG A 199 12.40 -2.02 -12.74
N ARG A 200 11.33 -2.76 -12.42
CA ARG A 200 10.61 -3.59 -13.39
C ARG A 200 9.73 -2.75 -14.32
N HIS A 201 9.00 -1.78 -13.78
CA HIS A 201 8.02 -1.02 -14.55
C HIS A 201 8.61 0.26 -15.14
N GLY A 202 9.51 0.93 -14.42
CA GLY A 202 9.99 2.27 -14.77
C GLY A 202 8.92 3.35 -14.57
N LEU A 203 9.36 4.60 -14.49
CA LEU A 203 8.48 5.74 -14.22
C LEU A 203 7.36 5.89 -15.27
N HIS A 204 7.68 5.73 -16.56
CA HIS A 204 6.70 5.89 -17.64
C HIS A 204 5.50 4.97 -17.49
N ASN A 205 5.71 3.67 -17.23
CA ASN A 205 4.60 2.71 -17.10
C ASN A 205 3.83 2.90 -15.79
N LEU A 206 4.49 3.33 -14.71
CA LEU A 206 3.81 3.68 -13.47
C LEU A 206 2.89 4.90 -13.66
N MET A 207 3.35 5.93 -14.38
CA MET A 207 2.50 7.07 -14.76
C MET A 207 1.35 6.62 -15.65
N PHE A 208 1.61 5.76 -16.64
CA PHE A 208 0.57 5.22 -17.51
C PHE A 208 -0.51 4.47 -16.72
N HIS A 209 -0.13 3.65 -15.74
CA HIS A 209 -1.07 2.95 -14.84
C HIS A 209 -2.03 3.93 -14.16
N ILE A 210 -1.51 4.97 -13.49
CA ILE A 210 -2.32 6.00 -12.82
C ILE A 210 -3.23 6.72 -13.82
N CYS A 211 -2.68 7.16 -14.96
CA CYS A 211 -3.43 7.89 -15.98
C CYS A 211 -4.56 7.04 -16.58
N ASN A 212 -4.32 5.74 -16.78
CA ASN A 212 -5.32 4.82 -17.30
C ASN A 212 -6.50 4.66 -16.33
N ASP A 213 -6.24 4.50 -15.03
CA ASP A 213 -7.29 4.37 -14.02
C ASP A 213 -8.13 5.66 -13.91
N VAL A 214 -7.47 6.83 -13.96
CA VAL A 214 -8.14 8.13 -14.03
C VAL A 214 -9.02 8.25 -15.28
N LYS A 215 -8.56 7.75 -16.43
CA LYS A 215 -9.32 7.71 -17.69
C LYS A 215 -10.56 6.81 -17.57
N LEU A 216 -10.43 5.64 -16.93
CA LEU A 216 -11.56 4.74 -16.68
C LEU A 216 -12.62 5.39 -15.78
N ALA A 217 -12.20 6.03 -14.69
CA ALA A 217 -13.12 6.76 -13.82
C ALA A 217 -13.82 7.93 -14.54
N LYS A 218 -13.10 8.66 -15.41
CA LYS A 218 -13.70 9.70 -16.26
C LYS A 218 -14.74 9.12 -17.21
N ARG A 219 -14.48 7.95 -17.80
CA ARG A 219 -15.44 7.25 -18.66
C ARG A 219 -16.69 6.83 -17.87
N PHE A 220 -16.53 6.34 -16.64
CA PHE A 220 -17.65 6.01 -15.77
C PHE A 220 -18.54 7.23 -15.47
N VAL A 221 -17.94 8.39 -15.14
CA VAL A 221 -18.68 9.65 -14.98
C VAL A 221 -19.51 9.99 -16.22
N ALA A 222 -18.94 9.84 -17.41
CA ALA A 222 -19.65 10.09 -18.66
C ALA A 222 -20.79 9.09 -18.91
N HIS A 223 -20.70 7.87 -18.40
CA HIS A 223 -21.80 6.90 -18.45
C HIS A 223 -22.90 7.26 -17.43
N ALA A 224 -22.53 7.56 -16.18
CA ALA A 224 -23.49 7.95 -15.15
C ALA A 224 -24.26 9.22 -15.53
N ALA A 225 -23.62 10.18 -16.22
CA ALA A 225 -24.26 11.42 -16.67
C ALA A 225 -25.29 11.24 -17.80
N LYS A 226 -25.23 10.12 -18.54
CA LYS A 226 -26.20 9.83 -19.61
C LYS A 226 -27.54 9.33 -19.07
N ASP A 227 -27.54 8.81 -17.85
CA ASP A 227 -28.71 8.21 -17.26
C ASP A 227 -29.36 9.20 -16.28
N PRO A 228 -30.61 9.65 -16.53
CA PRO A 228 -31.26 10.65 -15.71
C PRO A 228 -31.49 10.19 -14.26
N ILE A 229 -31.52 8.88 -13.97
CA ILE A 229 -31.72 8.40 -12.59
C ILE A 229 -30.49 8.58 -11.70
N PHE A 230 -29.32 8.84 -12.26
CA PHE A 230 -28.08 9.04 -11.49
C PHE A 230 -27.65 10.50 -11.45
N GLU A 231 -26.94 10.84 -10.38
CA GLU A 231 -26.19 12.09 -10.29
C GLU A 231 -24.82 11.88 -9.67
N VAL A 232 -23.83 12.61 -10.18
CA VAL A 232 -22.48 12.67 -9.61
C VAL A 232 -22.48 13.74 -8.52
N VAL A 233 -22.23 13.31 -7.29
CA VAL A 233 -22.43 14.14 -6.08
C VAL A 233 -21.31 15.17 -5.90
N VAL A 234 -20.07 14.81 -6.25
CA VAL A 234 -18.92 15.71 -6.15
C VAL A 234 -18.02 15.60 -7.39
N PRO A 235 -17.30 16.67 -7.75
CA PRO A 235 -16.35 16.62 -8.86
C PRO A 235 -15.27 15.54 -8.66
N ARG A 236 -15.13 14.65 -9.64
CA ARG A 236 -14.09 13.63 -9.66
C ARG A 236 -12.70 14.27 -9.78
N ARG A 237 -11.82 14.02 -8.81
CA ARG A 237 -10.39 14.43 -8.85
C ARG A 237 -9.49 13.31 -9.41
N PHE A 238 -9.64 12.09 -8.91
CA PHE A 238 -8.80 10.93 -9.25
C PHE A 238 -9.62 9.78 -9.85
N ALA A 239 -9.35 8.53 -9.45
CA ALA A 239 -10.07 7.35 -9.92
C ALA A 239 -11.36 7.02 -9.12
N LEU A 240 -11.66 7.76 -8.04
CA LEU A 240 -12.89 7.59 -7.27
C LEU A 240 -14.01 8.49 -7.81
N VAL A 241 -15.20 7.90 -8.01
CA VAL A 241 -16.42 8.61 -8.42
C VAL A 241 -17.48 8.43 -7.35
N CYS A 242 -17.98 9.53 -6.77
CA CYS A 242 -19.11 9.50 -5.85
C CYS A 242 -20.38 9.87 -6.61
N PHE A 243 -21.31 8.94 -6.70
CA PHE A 243 -22.59 9.09 -7.39
C PHE A 243 -23.70 8.47 -6.55
N ARG A 244 -24.95 8.85 -6.82
CA ARG A 244 -26.13 8.28 -6.17
C ARG A 244 -27.32 8.27 -7.13
N LEU A 245 -28.38 7.56 -6.74
CA LEU A 245 -29.69 7.71 -7.35
C LEU A 245 -30.27 9.09 -7.00
N ARG A 246 -30.88 9.75 -7.98
CA ARG A 246 -31.64 10.98 -7.73
C ARG A 246 -32.87 10.67 -6.87
N PRO A 247 -33.22 11.56 -5.93
CA PRO A 247 -34.49 11.44 -5.23
C PRO A 247 -35.65 11.54 -6.23
N LYS A 248 -36.71 10.75 -6.02
CA LYS A 248 -37.96 10.92 -6.78
C LYS A 248 -38.52 12.31 -6.48
N GLN A 249 -38.92 13.05 -7.50
CA GLN A 249 -39.68 14.28 -7.28
C GLN A 249 -41.04 13.90 -6.69
N GLU A 250 -41.33 14.32 -5.47
CA GLU A 250 -42.68 14.21 -4.90
C GLU A 250 -43.57 15.23 -5.59
N GLY A 251 -44.35 14.78 -6.59
CA GLY A 251 -45.26 15.66 -7.32
C GLY A 251 -45.76 15.08 -8.64
N GLU A 252 -46.48 13.95 -8.58
CA GLU A 252 -47.56 13.60 -9.52
C GLU A 252 -48.36 12.46 -8.87
N GLY A 253 -49.01 12.78 -7.75
CA GLY A 253 -50.11 12.00 -7.21
C GLY A 253 -51.39 12.46 -7.89
N THR A 254 -51.88 11.66 -8.83
CA THR A 254 -53.31 11.57 -9.16
C THR A 254 -53.99 10.60 -8.21
#